data_AF-A0A1B7HQ22-F1
#
_entry.id   AF-A0A1B7HQ22-F1
#
_cell.length_a   1.000
_cell.length_b   1.000
_cell.length_c   1.000
_cell.angle_alpha   90.00
_cell.angle_beta   90.00
_cell.angle_gamma   90.00
#
_symmetry.space_group_name_H-M   'P 1'
#
loop_
_entity.id
_entity.type
_entity.pdbx_description
1 polymer ?
#
loop_
_entity_poly.entity_id
_entity_poly.type
_entity_poly.pdbx_seq_one_letter_code
_entity_poly.pdbx_strand_id
1 'polypeptide(L)'
;MFKKLSFHIIPVQIFLGIFWFKNGFIDKVCGIFNGLISPATAYHGDTWAGWKEYIVGTWDKSQVAHVVLSPLFDALFPVLIILQCLPFIFIIVSILKLEFLTDANARPWLMKSAVASLFVTSVMLFSQTLSGASDGEYLWHLLAAGMVLIMYIKNINTIIRKA
;
A
#
# COMPACT_ATOMS: atom_id res chain seq x y z
N MET A 1 6.21 24.65 26.06
CA MET A 1 7.23 24.34 25.02
C MET A 1 6.49 23.79 23.81
N PHE A 2 6.35 24.56 22.73
CA PHE A 2 5.66 24.06 21.53
C PHE A 2 6.49 22.94 20.91
N LYS A 3 5.89 21.77 20.73
CA LYS A 3 6.54 20.65 20.05
C LYS A 3 6.76 21.04 18.58
N LYS A 4 8.02 21.01 18.12
CA LYS A 4 8.35 21.39 16.75
C LYS A 4 7.97 20.27 15.79
N LEU A 5 7.50 20.65 14.61
CA LEU A 5 7.16 19.72 13.54
C LEU A 5 8.43 19.25 12.82
N SER A 6 8.51 17.96 12.50
CA SER A 6 9.55 17.39 11.67
C SER A 6 9.14 17.46 10.20
N PHE A 7 9.49 18.55 9.54
CA PHE A 7 9.23 18.74 8.10
C PHE A 7 9.93 17.71 7.20
N HIS A 8 10.90 16.96 7.72
CA HIS A 8 11.50 15.84 7.04
C HIS A 8 10.54 14.64 6.97
N ILE A 9 9.70 14.43 7.99
CA ILE A 9 8.86 13.23 8.12
C ILE A 9 7.47 13.43 7.54
N ILE A 10 6.93 14.64 7.62
CA ILE A 10 5.59 14.97 7.14
C ILE A 10 5.37 14.54 5.67
N PRO A 11 6.28 14.82 4.71
CA PRO A 11 6.11 14.40 3.32
C PRO A 11 5.99 12.88 3.17
N VAL A 12 6.76 12.11 3.96
CA VAL A 12 6.71 10.63 3.95
C VAL A 12 5.36 10.14 4.45
N GLN A 13 4.84 10.74 5.51
CA GLN A 13 3.52 10.41 6.06
C GLN A 13 2.38 10.78 5.10
N ILE A 14 2.47 11.93 4.44
CA ILE A 14 1.50 12.35 3.44
C ILE A 14 1.50 11.38 2.26
N PHE A 15 2.69 11.03 1.73
CA PHE A 15 2.81 10.10 0.62
C PHE A 15 2.20 8.74 0.98
N LEU A 16 2.70 8.08 2.04
CA LEU A 16 2.18 6.77 2.46
C LEU A 16 0.70 6.83 2.84
N GLY A 17 0.29 7.91 3.49
CA GLY A 17 -1.08 8.14 3.91
C GLY A 17 -2.05 8.22 2.75
N ILE A 18 -1.88 9.19 1.86
CA ILE A 18 -2.78 9.41 0.73
C ILE A 18 -2.75 8.21 -0.21
N PHE A 19 -1.56 7.67 -0.49
CA PHE A 19 -1.40 6.54 -1.39
C PHE A 19 -2.19 5.32 -0.94
N TRP A 20 -2.02 4.88 0.31
CA TRP A 20 -2.69 3.69 0.83
C TRP A 20 -4.14 3.95 1.25
N PHE A 21 -4.47 5.19 1.62
CA PHE A 21 -5.86 5.58 1.82
C PHE A 21 -6.67 5.37 0.54
N LYS A 22 -6.21 5.92 -0.59
CA LYS A 22 -6.89 5.76 -1.88
C LYS A 22 -6.83 4.30 -2.34
N ASN A 23 -5.63 3.79 -2.62
CA ASN A 23 -5.48 2.53 -3.36
C ASN A 23 -5.74 1.29 -2.50
N GLY A 24 -5.50 1.37 -1.19
CA GLY A 24 -5.66 0.26 -0.27
C GLY A 24 -7.01 0.26 0.46
N PHE A 25 -7.52 1.42 0.86
CA PHE A 25 -8.74 1.50 1.68
C PHE A 25 -9.98 1.91 0.87
N ILE A 26 -9.97 3.05 0.18
CA ILE A 26 -11.13 3.53 -0.58
C ILE A 26 -11.47 2.57 -1.71
N ASP A 27 -10.53 2.28 -2.60
CA ASP A 27 -10.79 1.46 -3.79
C ASP A 27 -11.14 0.01 -3.43
N LYS A 28 -10.52 -0.55 -2.38
CA LYS A 28 -10.67 -1.98 -2.03
C LYS A 28 -11.71 -2.26 -0.96
N VAL A 29 -11.83 -1.42 0.06
CA VAL A 29 -12.79 -1.65 1.15
C VAL A 29 -14.09 -0.96 0.81
N CYS A 30 -14.06 0.36 0.61
CA CYS A 30 -15.27 1.13 0.34
C CYS A 30 -15.87 0.80 -1.03
N GLY A 31 -15.04 0.66 -2.06
CA GLY A 31 -15.46 0.31 -3.41
C GLY A 31 -16.14 -1.05 -3.49
N ILE A 32 -15.50 -2.09 -2.93
CA ILE A 32 -16.07 -3.44 -2.92
C ILE A 32 -17.34 -3.48 -2.06
N PHE A 33 -17.33 -2.87 -0.87
CA PHE A 33 -18.52 -2.82 -0.02
C PHE A 33 -19.68 -2.12 -0.74
N ASN A 34 -19.43 -0.99 -1.40
CA ASN A 34 -20.44 -0.29 -2.18
C ASN A 34 -20.99 -1.13 -3.34
N GLY A 35 -20.13 -1.92 -4.00
CA GLY A 35 -20.53 -2.90 -5.00
C GLY A 35 -21.47 -3.99 -4.47
N LEU A 36 -21.41 -4.31 -3.17
CA LEU A 36 -22.31 -5.26 -2.52
C LEU A 36 -23.64 -4.62 -2.10
N ILE A 37 -23.61 -3.41 -1.56
CA ILE A 37 -24.81 -2.75 -1.00
C ILE A 37 -25.61 -1.95 -2.04
N SER A 38 -24.94 -1.39 -3.05
CA SER A 38 -25.53 -0.48 -4.04
C SER A 38 -24.99 -0.78 -5.45
N PRO A 39 -25.19 -1.99 -5.98
CA PRO A 39 -24.57 -2.43 -7.24
C PRO A 39 -24.92 -1.55 -8.44
N ALA A 40 -26.09 -0.92 -8.46
CA ALA A 40 -26.54 -0.07 -9.58
C ALA A 40 -25.79 1.27 -9.68
N THR A 41 -25.19 1.75 -8.58
CA THR A 41 -24.48 3.04 -8.54
C THR A 41 -22.99 2.88 -8.23
N ALA A 42 -22.54 1.66 -7.97
CA ALA A 42 -21.13 1.38 -7.72
C ALA A 42 -20.31 1.52 -9.00
N TYR A 43 -19.12 2.12 -8.86
CA TYR A 43 -18.15 2.15 -9.95
C TYR A 43 -17.62 0.73 -10.20
N HIS A 44 -17.90 0.16 -11.38
CA HIS A 44 -17.60 -1.24 -11.70
C HIS A 44 -16.15 -1.62 -11.38
N GLY A 45 -15.19 -0.75 -11.72
CA GLY A 45 -13.76 -0.98 -11.51
C GLY A 45 -13.33 -1.20 -10.07
N ASP A 46 -14.12 -0.73 -9.10
CA ASP A 46 -13.83 -0.91 -7.67
C ASP A 46 -14.64 -2.03 -7.02
N THR A 47 -15.54 -2.68 -7.77
CA THR A 47 -16.31 -3.82 -7.27
C THR A 47 -15.48 -5.10 -7.26
N TRP A 48 -15.95 -6.12 -6.53
CA TRP A 48 -15.32 -7.44 -6.57
C TRP A 48 -15.24 -8.00 -7.99
N ALA A 49 -16.32 -7.87 -8.76
CA ALA A 49 -16.39 -8.36 -10.14
C ALA A 49 -15.41 -7.59 -11.05
N GLY A 50 -15.35 -6.27 -10.94
CA GLY A 50 -14.41 -5.46 -11.72
C GLY A 50 -12.95 -5.76 -11.38
N TRP A 51 -12.62 -5.92 -10.09
CA TRP A 51 -11.28 -6.34 -9.69
C TRP A 51 -10.93 -7.75 -10.18
N LYS A 52 -11.90 -8.68 -10.17
CA LYS A 52 -11.71 -10.04 -10.70
C LYS A 52 -11.44 -10.01 -12.20
N GLU A 53 -12.28 -9.31 -12.94
CA GLU A 53 -12.14 -9.12 -14.38
C GLU A 53 -10.77 -8.51 -14.73
N TYR A 54 -10.38 -7.45 -14.01
CA TYR A 54 -9.10 -6.79 -14.19
C TYR A 54 -7.90 -7.69 -13.89
N ILE A 55 -7.88 -8.30 -12.69
CA ILE A 55 -6.73 -9.06 -12.19
C ILE A 55 -6.59 -10.38 -12.96
N VAL A 56 -7.67 -11.15 -13.08
CA VAL A 56 -7.66 -12.43 -13.82
C VAL A 56 -7.43 -12.17 -15.31
N GLY A 57 -8.10 -11.18 -15.90
CA GLY A 57 -7.86 -10.82 -17.30
C GLY A 57 -6.42 -10.36 -17.57
N THR A 58 -5.72 -9.84 -16.56
CA THR A 58 -4.30 -9.52 -16.64
C THR A 58 -3.42 -10.77 -16.49
N TRP A 59 -3.72 -11.65 -15.54
CA TRP A 59 -3.01 -12.91 -15.36
C TRP A 59 -3.13 -13.84 -16.57
N ASP A 60 -4.28 -13.85 -17.23
CA ASP A 60 -4.59 -14.72 -18.36
C ASP A 60 -3.81 -14.36 -19.64
N LYS A 61 -3.10 -13.22 -19.65
CA LYS A 61 -2.14 -12.86 -20.72
C LYS A 61 -0.88 -13.72 -20.71
N SER A 62 -0.61 -14.42 -19.60
CA SER A 62 0.53 -15.32 -19.44
C SER A 62 0.01 -16.72 -19.10
N GLN A 63 0.41 -17.73 -19.88
CA GLN A 63 0.01 -19.11 -19.63
C GLN A 63 0.41 -19.59 -18.22
N VAL A 64 1.57 -19.15 -17.73
CA VAL A 64 2.06 -19.51 -16.39
C VAL A 64 1.18 -18.85 -15.32
N ALA A 65 0.89 -17.55 -15.45
CA ALA A 65 0.06 -16.85 -14.48
C ALA A 65 -1.39 -17.35 -14.52
N HIS A 66 -1.94 -17.67 -15.70
CA HIS A 66 -3.25 -18.28 -15.84
C HIS A 66 -3.38 -19.57 -15.03
N VAL A 67 -2.43 -20.51 -15.19
CA VAL A 67 -2.49 -21.82 -14.52
C VAL A 67 -2.26 -21.69 -13.02
N VAL A 68 -1.38 -20.79 -12.59
CA VAL A 68 -0.95 -20.70 -11.18
C VAL A 68 -1.80 -19.74 -10.35
N LEU A 69 -2.20 -18.59 -10.90
CA LEU A 69 -2.82 -17.49 -10.15
C LEU A 69 -4.34 -17.40 -10.33
N SER A 70 -4.85 -17.55 -11.56
CA SER A 70 -6.27 -17.34 -11.85
C SER A 70 -7.22 -18.23 -11.03
N PRO A 71 -6.95 -19.55 -10.83
CA PRO A 71 -7.76 -20.40 -9.95
C PRO A 71 -7.74 -19.98 -8.48
N LEU A 72 -6.71 -19.25 -8.06
CA LEU A 72 -6.49 -18.82 -6.68
C LEU A 72 -7.04 -17.42 -6.40
N PHE A 73 -7.62 -16.73 -7.39
CA PHE A 73 -8.08 -15.35 -7.25
C PHE A 73 -8.96 -15.15 -6.00
N ASP A 74 -10.02 -15.96 -5.85
CA ASP A 74 -11.00 -15.77 -4.77
C ASP A 74 -10.39 -16.01 -3.37
N ALA A 75 -9.27 -16.74 -3.29
CA ALA A 75 -8.52 -16.95 -2.05
C ALA A 75 -7.46 -15.85 -1.81
N LEU A 76 -6.75 -15.43 -2.85
CA LEU A 76 -5.65 -14.45 -2.76
C LEU A 76 -6.17 -13.01 -2.62
N PHE A 77 -7.29 -12.68 -3.26
CA PHE A 77 -7.76 -11.31 -3.33
C PHE A 77 -8.17 -10.73 -1.96
N PRO A 78 -8.93 -11.45 -1.08
CA PRO A 78 -9.18 -11.00 0.29
C PRO A 78 -7.90 -10.76 1.10
N VAL A 79 -6.92 -11.66 0.97
CA VAL A 79 -5.62 -11.54 1.66
C VAL A 79 -4.92 -10.27 1.19
N LEU A 80 -4.94 -10.02 -0.12
CA LEU A 80 -4.34 -8.82 -0.70
C LEU A 80 -5.04 -7.54 -0.21
N ILE A 81 -6.36 -7.52 -0.08
CA ILE A 81 -7.10 -6.38 0.47
C ILE A 81 -6.65 -6.08 1.90
N ILE A 82 -6.59 -7.11 2.76
CA ILE A 82 -6.13 -6.98 4.15
C ILE A 82 -4.69 -6.43 4.19
N LEU A 83 -3.79 -6.99 3.38
CA LEU A 83 -2.40 -6.56 3.30
C LEU A 83 -2.28 -5.10 2.84
N GLN A 84 -3.10 -4.65 1.89
CA GLN A 84 -3.09 -3.26 1.41
C GLN A 84 -3.66 -2.27 2.44
N CYS A 85 -4.47 -2.72 3.39
CA CYS A 85 -4.95 -1.89 4.50
C CYS A 85 -3.89 -1.66 5.58
N LEU A 86 -2.93 -2.58 5.76
CA LEU A 86 -1.94 -2.50 6.84
C LEU A 86 -1.05 -1.23 6.80
N PRO A 87 -0.49 -0.83 5.65
CA PRO A 87 0.30 0.40 5.56
C PRO A 87 -0.52 1.64 5.97
N PHE A 88 -1.79 1.69 5.58
CA PHE A 88 -2.70 2.77 5.94
C PHE A 88 -3.02 2.77 7.44
N ILE A 89 -3.33 1.61 8.03
CA ILE A 89 -3.56 1.51 9.48
C ILE A 89 -2.33 1.99 10.25
N PHE A 90 -1.13 1.55 9.85
CA PHE A 90 0.11 1.97 10.51
C PHE A 90 0.40 3.47 10.34
N ILE A 91 0.01 4.08 9.22
CA ILE A 91 0.20 5.53 9.04
C ILE A 91 -0.73 6.35 9.93
N ILE A 92 -1.99 5.90 10.09
CA ILE A 92 -2.93 6.53 11.02
C ILE A 92 -2.37 6.43 12.45
N VAL A 93 -1.93 5.25 12.86
CA VAL A 93 -1.34 5.07 14.20
C VAL A 93 -0.09 5.94 14.38
N SER A 94 0.76 6.07 13.36
CA SER A 94 1.93 6.95 13.36
C SER A 94 1.54 8.42 13.59
N ILE A 95 0.50 8.91 12.91
CA ILE A 95 -0.03 10.27 13.07
C ILE A 95 -0.63 10.46 14.47
N LEU A 96 -1.47 9.52 14.94
CA LEU A 96 -2.08 9.58 16.29
C LEU A 96 -1.03 9.52 17.41
N LYS A 97 0.09 8.83 17.18
CA LYS A 97 1.24 8.78 18.10
C LYS A 97 2.19 9.97 17.92
N LEU A 98 1.84 10.93 17.07
CA LEU A 98 2.57 12.18 16.84
C LEU A 98 4.03 11.96 16.40
N GLU A 99 4.29 10.90 15.62
CA GLU A 99 5.64 10.58 15.12
C GLU A 99 6.20 11.63 14.13
N PHE A 100 5.37 12.59 13.69
CA PHE A 100 5.77 13.75 12.91
C PHE A 100 6.46 14.85 13.73
N LEU A 101 6.53 14.73 15.05
CA LEU A 101 7.21 15.72 15.87
C LEU A 101 8.73 15.50 15.90
N THR A 102 9.49 16.57 16.17
CA THR A 102 10.95 16.50 16.23
C THR A 102 11.46 15.77 17.46
N ASP A 103 10.73 15.83 18.58
CA ASP A 103 11.03 15.15 19.85
C ASP A 103 10.71 13.65 19.83
N ALA A 104 10.15 13.15 18.72
CA ALA A 104 9.94 11.72 18.54
C ALA A 104 11.30 10.99 18.40
N ASN A 105 11.79 10.43 19.52
CA ASN A 105 13.03 9.63 19.61
C ASN A 105 13.02 8.39 18.72
N ALA A 106 11.83 7.90 18.36
CA ALA A 106 11.64 6.77 17.46
C ALA A 106 10.33 6.93 16.68
N ARG A 107 10.31 6.36 15.47
CA ARG A 107 9.12 6.35 14.59
C ARG A 107 8.75 4.92 14.18
N PRO A 108 8.49 4.03 15.15
CA PRO A 108 8.24 2.62 14.86
C PRO A 108 7.02 2.40 13.95
N TRP A 109 5.96 3.21 14.07
CA TRP A 109 4.74 3.01 13.28
C TRP A 109 4.92 3.49 11.83
N LEU A 110 5.61 4.60 11.62
CA LEU A 110 6.02 5.05 10.30
C LEU A 110 6.89 4.01 9.60
N MET A 111 7.86 3.44 10.33
CA MET A 111 8.72 2.38 9.79
C MET A 111 7.91 1.14 9.42
N LYS A 112 6.98 0.71 10.30
CA LYS A 112 6.07 -0.41 10.01
C LYS A 112 5.20 -0.13 8.79
N SER A 113 4.69 1.09 8.64
CA SER A 113 3.92 1.50 7.45
C SER A 113 4.75 1.39 6.18
N ALA A 114 5.98 1.92 6.18
CA ALA A 114 6.89 1.84 5.03
C ALA A 114 7.28 0.39 4.67
N VAL A 115 7.56 -0.45 5.68
CA VAL A 115 7.86 -1.88 5.47
C VAL A 115 6.64 -2.64 4.96
N ALA A 116 5.46 -2.41 5.54
CA ALA A 116 4.23 -3.02 5.06
C ALA A 116 3.94 -2.61 3.61
N SER A 117 4.14 -1.33 3.28
CA SER A 117 4.01 -0.79 1.93
C SER A 117 4.94 -1.51 0.96
N LEU A 118 6.22 -1.65 1.31
CA LEU A 118 7.19 -2.35 0.47
C LEU A 118 6.81 -3.82 0.27
N PHE A 119 6.38 -4.49 1.34
CA PHE A 119 5.98 -5.89 1.29
C PHE A 119 4.79 -6.12 0.35
N VAL A 120 3.70 -5.38 0.53
CA VAL A 120 2.51 -5.55 -0.31
C VAL A 120 2.78 -5.15 -1.76
N THR A 121 3.58 -4.11 -2.00
CA THR A 121 4.06 -3.76 -3.35
C THR A 121 4.86 -4.90 -3.98
N SER A 122 5.71 -5.57 -3.21
CA SER A 122 6.49 -6.72 -3.69
C SER A 122 5.60 -7.90 -4.09
N VAL A 123 4.56 -8.19 -3.30
CA VAL A 123 3.58 -9.25 -3.60
C VAL A 123 2.80 -8.92 -4.88
N MET A 124 2.33 -7.69 -5.02
CA MET A 124 1.65 -7.25 -6.24
C MET A 124 2.60 -7.34 -7.45
N LEU A 125 3.82 -6.83 -7.30
CA LEU A 125 4.83 -6.81 -8.36
C LEU A 125 5.16 -8.22 -8.83
N PHE A 126 5.27 -9.18 -7.91
CA PHE A 126 5.48 -10.59 -8.26
C PHE A 126 4.38 -11.10 -9.20
N SER A 127 3.11 -10.88 -8.85
CA SER A 127 1.98 -11.32 -9.68
C SER A 127 1.99 -10.65 -11.05
N GLN A 128 2.29 -9.34 -11.12
CA GLN A 128 2.30 -8.58 -12.37
C GLN A 128 3.51 -8.91 -13.26
N THR A 129 4.65 -9.23 -12.64
CA THR A 129 5.85 -9.69 -13.37
C THR A 129 5.62 -11.07 -13.96
N LEU A 130 4.99 -11.99 -13.22
CA LEU A 130 4.63 -13.32 -13.71
C LEU A 130 3.63 -13.27 -14.87
N SER A 131 2.72 -12.30 -14.85
CA SER A 131 1.72 -12.10 -15.90
C SER A 131 2.21 -11.27 -17.10
N GLY A 132 3.40 -10.65 -17.01
CA GLY A 132 3.91 -9.75 -18.05
C GLY A 132 3.05 -8.48 -18.21
N ALA A 133 2.42 -8.01 -17.13
CA ALA A 133 1.51 -6.89 -17.16
C ALA A 133 2.22 -5.52 -17.15
N SER A 134 1.60 -4.52 -17.79
CA SER A 134 2.07 -3.13 -17.82
C SER A 134 2.21 -2.50 -16.43
N ASP A 135 1.35 -2.90 -15.49
CA ASP A 135 1.37 -2.42 -14.10
C ASP A 135 2.69 -2.73 -13.38
N GLY A 136 3.46 -3.70 -13.87
CA GLY A 136 4.77 -4.04 -13.34
C GLY A 136 5.72 -2.84 -13.30
N GLU A 137 5.71 -1.97 -14.31
CA GLU A 137 6.59 -0.79 -14.35
C GLU A 137 6.30 0.17 -13.21
N TYR A 138 5.03 0.49 -12.99
CA TYR A 138 4.60 1.32 -11.89
C TYR A 138 4.95 0.69 -10.52
N LEU A 139 4.75 -0.63 -10.38
CA LEU A 139 5.07 -1.33 -9.15
C LEU A 139 6.58 -1.40 -8.87
N TRP A 140 7.42 -1.44 -9.90
CA TRP A 140 8.87 -1.29 -9.77
C TRP A 140 9.25 0.09 -9.21
N HIS A 141 8.65 1.16 -9.73
CA HIS A 141 8.86 2.50 -9.21
C HIS A 141 8.40 2.62 -7.75
N LEU A 142 7.23 2.05 -7.41
CA LEU A 142 6.71 2.05 -6.05
C LEU A 142 7.59 1.24 -5.09
N LEU A 143 8.16 0.12 -5.55
CA LEU A 143 9.12 -0.68 -4.78
C LEU A 143 10.38 0.13 -4.48
N ALA A 144 10.95 0.78 -5.51
CA ALA A 144 12.12 1.64 -5.37
C ALA A 144 11.85 2.79 -4.39
N ALA A 145 10.71 3.46 -4.53
CA ALA A 145 10.27 4.50 -3.60
C ALA A 145 10.18 3.96 -2.17
N GLY A 146 9.58 2.78 -1.96
CA GLY A 146 9.49 2.14 -0.65
C GLY A 146 10.85 1.90 0.00
N MET A 147 11.85 1.42 -0.76
CA MET A 147 13.21 1.23 -0.27
C MET A 147 13.86 2.56 0.15
N VAL A 148 13.71 3.60 -0.69
CA VAL A 148 14.22 4.94 -0.41
C VAL A 148 13.59 5.51 0.86
N LEU A 149 12.27 5.36 1.04
CA LEU A 149 11.57 5.82 2.23
C LEU A 149 12.08 5.12 3.49
N ILE A 150 12.28 3.80 3.46
CA ILE A 150 12.83 3.07 4.61
C ILE A 150 14.24 3.58 4.96
N MET A 151 15.12 3.74 3.96
CA MET A 151 16.47 4.27 4.17
C MET A 151 16.42 5.68 4.76
N TYR A 152 15.54 6.53 4.24
CA TYR A 152 15.34 7.90 4.69
C TYR A 152 14.84 7.98 6.14
N ILE A 153 13.83 7.20 6.51
CA ILE A 153 13.33 7.12 7.90
C ILE A 153 14.43 6.63 8.85
N LYS A 154 15.20 5.60 8.44
CA LYS A 154 16.34 5.10 9.24
C LYS A 154 17.39 6.18 9.46
N ASN A 155 17.74 6.94 8.42
CA ASN A 155 18.71 8.01 8.50
C ASN A 155 18.26 9.11 9.48
N ILE A 156 17.01 9.59 9.35
CA ILE A 156 16.45 10.61 10.25
C ILE A 156 16.45 10.13 11.71
N ASN A 157 16.01 8.91 11.96
CA ASN A 157 16.00 8.36 13.32
C ASN A 157 17.42 8.26 13.89
N THR A 158 18.43 8.03 13.06
CA THR A 158 19.84 7.99 13.49
C THR A 158 20.36 9.39 13.81
N ILE A 159 20.06 10.38 12.99
CA ILE A 159 20.45 11.78 13.22
C ILE A 159 19.85 12.29 14.54
N ILE A 160 18.55 12.03 14.77
CA ILE A 160 17.86 12.48 15.98
C ILE A 160 18.41 11.79 17.24
N ARG A 161 18.76 10.50 17.19
CA ARG A 161 19.36 9.81 18.33
C ARG A 161 20.74 10.34 18.73
N LYS A 162 21.44 11.01 17.81
CA LYS A 162 22.78 11.57 18.04
C LYS A 162 22.76 13.03 18.49
N ALA A 163 21.62 13.71 18.36
CA ALA A 163 21.41 15.11 18.75
C ALA A 163 20.87 15.19 20.18
#